data_AF-A0A2Z5JP83-F1
#
_entry.id   AF-A0A2Z5JP83-F1
#
_cell.length_a   1.000
_cell.length_b   1.000
_cell.length_c   1.000
_cell.angle_alpha   90.00
_cell.angle_beta   90.00
_cell.angle_gamma   90.00
#
_symmetry.space_group_name_H-M   'P 1'
#
loop_
_entity.id
_entity.type
_entity.pdbx_description
1 polymer ?
#
loop_
_entity_poly.entity_id
_entity_poly.type
_entity_poly.pdbx_seq_one_letter_code
_entity_poly.pdbx_strand_id
1 'polypeptide(L)'
;MLFGDRDETGSVFRLGWRGTHYPGTPVDDLWIAILKEPDGTWWFDAYFIGRVPLGGGAPRSAAFAQWLLATPPEGPYEKEFMLIDGERQSGLRQIADGTLLTVEVLMGREETGGPESLQVLLSGETRVQRLAFEVCAPLECTLVRRSDLEDSIARLLRISADEIPAAKA
;
A
#
# COMPACT_ATOMS: atom_id res chain seq x y z
N MET A 1 14.28 -14.57 -3.95
CA MET A 1 13.58 -15.17 -5.11
C MET A 1 12.47 -16.02 -4.54
N LEU A 2 11.19 -15.80 -4.82
CA LEU A 2 10.54 -15.08 -5.91
C LEU A 2 9.67 -13.94 -5.35
N PHE A 3 9.76 -12.75 -5.95
CA PHE A 3 8.56 -11.91 -6.07
C PHE A 3 7.57 -12.77 -6.83
N GLY A 4 6.58 -13.31 -6.12
CA GLY A 4 5.75 -14.39 -6.62
C GLY A 4 5.16 -14.05 -7.97
N ASP A 5 5.53 -14.85 -8.98
CA ASP A 5 4.84 -15.03 -10.25
C ASP A 5 3.39 -15.43 -9.96
N ARG A 6 2.56 -14.42 -9.74
CA ARG A 6 1.14 -14.44 -10.08
C ARG A 6 0.81 -13.10 -10.70
N ASP A 7 0.94 -13.10 -12.02
CA ASP A 7 0.27 -12.21 -12.96
C ASP A 7 -1.26 -12.43 -12.89
N GLU A 8 -1.84 -12.36 -11.67
CA GLU A 8 -3.28 -12.37 -11.44
C GLU A 8 -3.80 -10.94 -11.69
N THR A 9 -4.09 -10.69 -12.97
CA THR A 9 -5.18 -9.82 -13.46
C THR A 9 -5.33 -8.45 -12.79
N GLY A 10 -4.66 -7.44 -13.37
CA GLY A 10 -5.09 -6.03 -13.25
C GLY A 10 -4.41 -5.18 -12.18
N SER A 11 -3.46 -5.74 -11.41
CA SER A 11 -2.63 -4.91 -10.53
C SER A 11 -1.65 -4.04 -11.33
N VAL A 12 -1.63 -2.75 -11.01
CA VAL A 12 -0.74 -1.75 -11.58
C VAL A 12 0.47 -1.48 -10.68
N PHE A 13 0.37 -1.88 -9.42
CA PHE A 13 1.43 -1.92 -8.41
C PHE A 13 1.17 -3.09 -7.45
N ARG A 14 2.22 -3.79 -7.03
CA ARG A 14 2.14 -4.81 -5.98
C ARG A 14 3.45 -4.86 -5.21
N LEU A 15 3.34 -4.96 -3.89
CA LEU A 15 4.46 -5.22 -2.99
C LEU A 15 4.08 -6.36 -2.06
N GLY A 16 4.92 -7.37 -1.96
CA GLY A 16 4.71 -8.55 -1.12
C GLY A 16 5.91 -8.81 -0.21
N TRP A 17 5.64 -9.33 0.99
CA TRP A 17 6.66 -9.66 1.98
C TRP A 17 6.21 -10.82 2.87
N ARG A 18 7.09 -11.28 3.76
CA ARG A 18 6.77 -12.31 4.75
C ARG A 18 6.71 -11.67 6.14
N GLY A 19 5.66 -11.92 6.90
CA GLY A 19 5.50 -11.37 8.24
C GLY A 19 4.45 -12.12 9.07
N THR A 20 4.37 -11.79 10.36
CA THR A 20 3.35 -12.35 11.26
C THR A 20 2.30 -11.28 11.57
N HIS A 21 1.06 -11.66 11.82
CA HIS A 21 -0.03 -10.71 12.09
C HIS A 21 -0.07 -10.24 13.53
N TYR A 22 0.35 -11.12 14.44
CA TYR A 22 0.45 -10.91 15.87
C TYR A 22 1.68 -11.65 16.41
N PRO A 23 2.30 -11.17 17.49
CA PRO A 23 3.35 -11.92 18.18
C PRO A 23 2.88 -13.36 18.49
N GLY A 24 3.66 -14.34 18.05
CA GLY A 24 3.37 -15.76 18.24
C GLY A 24 2.47 -16.43 17.19
N THR A 25 2.09 -15.72 16.12
CA THR A 25 1.37 -16.31 14.96
C THR A 25 2.33 -16.78 13.86
N PRO A 26 1.90 -17.69 12.96
CA PRO A 26 2.70 -18.11 11.82
C PRO A 26 3.08 -16.95 10.88
N VAL A 27 4.22 -17.10 10.20
CA VAL A 27 4.66 -16.17 9.16
C VAL A 27 3.92 -16.47 7.86
N ASP A 28 3.13 -15.50 7.39
CA ASP A 28 2.35 -15.56 6.15
C ASP A 28 2.98 -14.67 5.07
N ASP A 29 2.58 -14.89 3.81
CA ASP A 29 2.91 -14.01 2.69
C ASP A 29 1.93 -12.82 2.68
N LEU A 30 2.39 -11.66 3.12
CA LEU A 30 1.64 -10.41 3.19
C LEU A 30 1.81 -9.61 1.89
N TRP A 31 0.83 -8.77 1.55
CA TRP A 31 0.92 -7.90 0.38
C TRP A 31 0.05 -6.65 0.47
N ILE A 32 0.44 -5.66 -0.32
CA ILE A 32 -0.42 -4.58 -0.81
C ILE A 32 -0.37 -4.53 -2.34
N ALA A 33 -1.45 -4.07 -2.95
CA ALA A 33 -1.55 -3.83 -4.38
C ALA A 33 -2.47 -2.65 -4.67
N ILE A 34 -2.19 -1.96 -5.77
CA ILE A 34 -3.13 -1.03 -6.40
C ILE A 34 -3.55 -1.67 -7.71
N LEU A 35 -4.85 -1.72 -7.96
CA LEU A 35 -5.45 -2.27 -9.17
C LEU A 35 -6.23 -1.20 -9.91
N LYS A 36 -6.33 -1.41 -11.21
CA LYS A 36 -7.20 -0.64 -12.10
C LYS A 36 -8.05 -1.60 -12.90
N GLU A 37 -9.36 -1.53 -12.69
CA GLU A 37 -10.34 -2.30 -13.45
C GLU A 37 -10.55 -1.68 -14.85
N PRO A 38 -11.04 -2.46 -15.84
CA PRO A 38 -11.32 -1.94 -17.18
C PRO A 38 -12.34 -0.80 -17.26
N ASP A 39 -13.20 -0.66 -16.24
CA ASP A 39 -14.18 0.42 -16.14
C ASP A 39 -13.59 1.74 -15.61
N GLY A 40 -12.28 1.76 -15.31
CA GLY A 40 -11.56 2.91 -14.77
C GLY A 40 -11.55 2.99 -13.24
N THR A 41 -12.19 2.06 -12.55
CA THR A 41 -12.22 2.04 -11.08
C THR A 41 -10.86 1.62 -10.52
N TRP A 42 -10.37 2.38 -9.54
CA TRP A 42 -9.14 2.11 -8.83
C TRP A 42 -9.43 1.40 -7.51
N TRP A 43 -8.61 0.39 -7.20
CA TRP A 43 -8.76 -0.42 -5.98
C TRP A 43 -7.44 -0.50 -5.23
N PHE A 44 -7.51 -0.46 -3.91
CA PHE A 44 -6.44 -0.88 -3.02
C PHE A 44 -6.76 -2.31 -2.55
N ASP A 45 -5.79 -3.21 -2.58
CA ASP A 45 -5.95 -4.60 -2.17
C ASP A 45 -4.82 -4.99 -1.23
N ALA A 46 -5.15 -5.56 -0.07
CA ALA A 46 -4.16 -5.99 0.90
C ALA A 46 -4.55 -7.31 1.55
N TYR A 47 -3.55 -8.10 1.96
CA TYR A 47 -3.72 -9.45 2.51
C TYR A 47 -4.88 -9.60 3.51
N PHE A 48 -5.03 -8.65 4.43
CA PHE A 48 -6.00 -8.71 5.53
C PHE A 48 -7.34 -8.03 5.24
N ILE A 49 -7.39 -7.21 4.18
CA ILE A 49 -8.49 -6.27 3.92
C ILE A 49 -9.27 -6.71 2.66
N GLY A 50 -8.59 -7.35 1.72
CA GLY A 50 -9.08 -7.55 0.37
C GLY A 50 -9.17 -6.24 -0.41
N ARG A 51 -9.94 -6.26 -1.50
CA ARG A 51 -10.14 -5.10 -2.37
C ARG A 51 -11.10 -4.08 -1.76
N VAL A 52 -10.62 -2.85 -1.66
CA VAL A 52 -11.39 -1.65 -1.29
C VAL A 52 -11.26 -0.61 -2.40
N PRO A 53 -12.29 0.18 -2.71
CA PRO A 53 -12.16 1.28 -3.66
C PRO A 53 -11.03 2.22 -3.22
N LEU A 54 -10.27 2.77 -4.15
CA LEU A 54 -9.28 3.79 -3.83
C LEU A 54 -9.86 5.16 -4.14
N GLY A 55 -10.53 5.77 -3.15
CA GLY A 55 -11.03 7.13 -3.27
C GLY A 55 -9.92 8.09 -3.71
N GLY A 56 -10.18 8.93 -4.71
CA GLY A 56 -9.16 9.80 -5.33
C GLY A 56 -8.27 9.13 -6.40
N GLY A 57 -8.47 7.85 -6.69
CA GLY A 57 -8.05 7.14 -7.90
C GLY A 57 -6.62 7.41 -8.40
N ALA A 58 -6.51 7.77 -9.68
CA ALA A 58 -5.25 8.06 -10.35
C ALA A 58 -4.39 9.15 -9.64
N PRO A 59 -4.93 10.32 -9.24
CA PRO A 59 -4.16 11.32 -8.48
C PRO A 59 -3.50 10.80 -7.20
N ARG A 60 -4.23 10.03 -6.38
CA ARG A 60 -3.65 9.47 -5.15
C ARG A 60 -2.64 8.36 -5.43
N SER A 61 -2.91 7.54 -6.43
CA SER A 61 -1.98 6.50 -6.89
C SER A 61 -0.66 7.11 -7.38
N ALA A 62 -0.73 8.21 -8.13
CA ALA A 62 0.45 8.95 -8.56
C ALA A 62 1.21 9.59 -7.39
N ALA A 63 0.50 10.18 -6.42
CA ALA A 63 1.14 10.76 -5.23
C ALA A 63 1.87 9.70 -4.39
N PHE A 64 1.25 8.53 -4.21
CA PHE A 64 1.86 7.37 -3.55
C PHE A 64 3.12 6.90 -4.28
N ALA A 65 3.04 6.74 -5.60
CA ALA A 65 4.18 6.39 -6.45
C ALA A 65 5.34 7.40 -6.33
N GLN A 66 5.03 8.70 -6.44
CA GLN A 66 6.03 9.77 -6.32
C GLN A 66 6.69 9.78 -4.94
N TRP A 67 5.93 9.51 -3.90
CA TRP A 67 6.46 9.41 -2.54
C TRP A 67 7.44 8.24 -2.39
N LEU A 68 7.11 7.06 -2.90
CA LEU A 68 8.02 5.90 -2.88
C LEU A 68 9.31 6.14 -3.70
N LEU A 69 9.22 6.93 -4.78
CA LEU A 69 10.38 7.32 -5.57
C LEU A 69 11.24 8.40 -4.93
N ALA A 70 10.74 9.12 -3.91
CA ALA A 70 11.52 10.17 -3.29
C ALA A 70 12.84 9.59 -2.75
N THR A 71 13.96 10.22 -3.12
CA THR A 71 15.25 9.85 -2.56
C THR A 71 15.18 10.05 -1.07
N PRO A 72 15.36 8.99 -0.29
CA PRO A 72 15.12 9.15 1.11
C PRO A 72 16.42 9.61 1.80
N PRO A 73 16.34 10.31 2.94
CA PRO A 73 17.51 10.96 3.53
C PRO A 73 18.61 9.97 3.93
N GLU A 74 19.83 10.48 4.13
CA GLU A 74 20.91 9.65 4.66
C GLU A 74 20.76 9.45 6.18
N GLY A 75 21.11 8.26 6.67
CA GLY A 75 21.08 7.91 8.09
C GLY A 75 19.77 7.27 8.55
N PRO A 76 19.55 7.15 9.88
CA PRO A 76 18.30 6.66 10.45
C PRO A 76 17.14 7.62 10.17
N TYR A 77 16.11 7.17 9.47
CA TYR A 77 14.87 7.93 9.31
C TYR A 77 13.71 6.98 8.96
N GLU A 78 12.51 7.43 9.28
CA GLU A 78 11.24 6.84 8.88
C GLU A 78 10.38 7.96 8.31
N LYS A 79 9.66 7.66 7.24
CA LYS A 79 8.67 8.57 6.66
C LYS A 79 7.37 7.84 6.47
N GLU A 80 6.27 8.46 6.87
CA GLU A 80 4.92 7.91 6.74
C GLU A 80 4.22 8.51 5.51
N PHE A 81 3.41 7.68 4.85
CA PHE A 81 2.43 8.10 3.87
C PHE A 81 1.08 7.49 4.18
N MET A 82 0.08 8.34 4.38
CA MET A 82 -1.25 7.93 4.76
C MET A 82 -2.17 7.89 3.53
N LEU A 83 -2.73 6.72 3.23
CA LEU A 83 -3.86 6.57 2.32
C LEU A 83 -5.12 6.43 3.17
N ILE A 84 -5.95 7.46 3.17
CA ILE A 84 -7.26 7.45 3.82
C ILE A 84 -8.32 7.16 2.77
N ASP A 85 -9.00 6.02 2.84
CA ASP A 85 -10.24 5.85 2.09
C ASP A 85 -11.44 6.30 2.93
N GLY A 86 -12.05 7.40 2.48
CA GLY A 86 -13.22 8.01 3.12
C GLY A 86 -14.55 7.41 2.65
N GLU A 87 -14.52 6.53 1.65
CA GLU A 87 -15.72 5.89 1.13
C GLU A 87 -16.17 4.75 2.04
N ARG A 88 -17.49 4.56 2.11
CA ARG A 88 -18.07 3.48 2.92
C ARG A 88 -17.88 2.17 2.19
N GLN A 89 -17.14 1.27 2.83
CA GLN A 89 -16.89 -0.07 2.31
C GLN A 89 -18.15 -0.95 2.40
N SER A 90 -18.41 -1.79 1.41
CA SER A 90 -19.30 -2.95 1.55
C SER A 90 -18.44 -4.19 1.72
N GLY A 91 -18.60 -4.91 2.82
CA GLY A 91 -17.63 -5.91 3.27
C GLY A 91 -17.61 -7.16 2.41
N LEU A 92 -16.44 -7.46 1.84
CA LEU A 92 -15.92 -8.84 1.89
C LEU A 92 -15.75 -9.21 3.38
N ARG A 93 -15.95 -10.50 3.70
CA ARG A 93 -16.30 -11.11 5.01
C ARG A 93 -15.62 -10.63 6.31
N GLN A 94 -14.63 -9.74 6.28
CA GLN A 94 -13.78 -9.37 7.42
C GLN A 94 -13.86 -7.88 7.81
N ILE A 95 -14.42 -7.00 6.97
CA ILE A 95 -14.60 -5.58 7.30
C ILE A 95 -16.09 -5.27 7.41
N ALA A 96 -16.50 -4.65 8.51
CA ALA A 96 -17.89 -4.22 8.69
C ALA A 96 -18.24 -3.14 7.67
N ASP A 97 -19.42 -3.25 7.05
CA ASP A 97 -19.93 -2.24 6.11
C ASP A 97 -19.76 -0.83 6.69
N GLY A 98 -19.16 0.10 5.94
CA GLY A 98 -18.95 1.49 6.32
C GLY A 98 -17.77 1.75 7.26
N THR A 99 -16.84 0.80 7.37
CA THR A 99 -15.53 1.03 8.03
C THR A 99 -14.72 2.05 7.24
N LEU A 100 -14.04 2.96 7.96
CA LEU A 100 -13.05 3.86 7.39
C LEU A 100 -11.68 3.23 7.54
N LEU A 101 -10.93 3.14 6.43
CA LEU A 101 -9.61 2.53 6.42
C LEU A 101 -8.52 3.61 6.28
N THR A 102 -7.51 3.49 7.12
CA THR A 102 -6.26 4.23 7.06
C THR A 102 -5.14 3.24 6.81
N VAL A 103 -4.38 3.48 5.74
CA VAL A 103 -3.17 2.70 5.43
C VAL A 103 -1.99 3.64 5.61
N GLU A 104 -1.09 3.28 6.52
CA GLU A 104 0.15 4.00 6.75
C GLU A 104 1.29 3.17 6.16
N VAL A 105 2.05 3.78 5.26
CA VAL A 105 3.23 3.15 4.66
C VAL A 105 4.45 3.88 5.19
N LEU A 106 5.33 3.14 5.87
CA LEU A 106 6.58 3.65 6.39
C LEU A 106 7.73 3.18 5.51
N MET A 107 8.65 4.10 5.19
CA MET A 107 9.86 3.77 4.44
C MET A 107 11.07 4.43 5.09
N GLY A 108 12.15 3.68 5.29
CA GLY A 108 13.29 4.09 6.09
C GLY A 108 14.60 3.40 5.75
N ARG A 109 15.68 3.80 6.43
CA ARG A 109 16.98 3.12 6.48
C ARG A 109 17.51 3.21 7.91
N GLU A 110 18.22 2.18 8.37
CA GLU A 110 18.89 2.22 9.69
C GLU A 110 20.26 2.92 9.61
N GLU A 111 20.91 2.89 8.45
CA GLU A 111 22.26 3.44 8.26
C GLU A 111 22.43 4.09 6.87
N THR A 112 23.38 5.02 6.76
CA THR A 112 23.68 5.72 5.50
C THR A 112 24.15 4.73 4.43
N GLY A 113 23.48 4.73 3.28
CA GLY A 113 23.78 3.80 2.19
C GLY A 113 23.28 2.36 2.43
N GLY A 114 22.70 2.08 3.60
CA GLY A 114 22.08 0.80 3.93
C GLY A 114 20.79 0.54 3.15
N PRO A 115 20.27 -0.70 3.15
CA PRO A 115 19.09 -1.05 2.38
C PRO A 115 17.83 -0.33 2.88
N GLU A 116 16.90 -0.05 1.96
CA GLU A 116 15.60 0.53 2.32
C GLU A 116 14.72 -0.53 2.98
N SER A 117 14.15 -0.18 4.12
CA SER A 117 13.07 -0.92 4.76
C SER A 117 11.74 -0.29 4.39
N LEU A 118 10.73 -1.15 4.19
CA LEU A 118 9.35 -0.73 4.04
C LEU A 118 8.46 -1.49 5.03
N GLN A 119 7.52 -0.77 5.63
CA GLN A 119 6.47 -1.28 6.48
C GLN A 119 5.11 -0.75 6.02
N VAL A 120 4.07 -1.56 6.19
CA VAL A 120 2.68 -1.16 6.02
C VAL A 120 1.92 -1.43 7.31
N LEU A 121 1.29 -0.41 7.85
CA LEU A 121 0.35 -0.47 8.96
C LEU A 121 -1.07 -0.23 8.44
N LEU A 122 -2.00 -1.04 8.92
CA LEU A 122 -3.40 -0.96 8.54
C LEU A 122 -4.21 -0.65 9.79
N SER A 123 -4.88 0.49 9.79
CA SER A 123 -5.70 0.95 10.89
C SER A 123 -7.03 1.50 10.39
N GLY A 124 -7.97 1.78 11.29
CA GLY A 124 -9.24 2.32 10.88
C GLY A 124 -10.26 2.41 12.00
N GLU A 125 -11.47 2.81 11.64
CA GLU A 125 -12.61 2.89 12.55
C GLU A 125 -13.78 2.05 12.04
N THR A 126 -14.24 1.10 12.86
CA THR A 126 -15.40 0.28 12.52
C THR A 126 -16.69 1.09 12.56
N ARG A 127 -17.62 0.84 11.64
CA ARG A 127 -18.94 1.49 11.67
C ARG A 127 -19.70 1.21 12.97
N VAL A 128 -19.61 -0.01 13.47
CA VAL A 128 -20.23 -0.40 14.75
C VAL A 128 -19.38 0.20 15.86
N GLN A 129 -19.95 1.13 16.63
CA GLN A 129 -19.34 1.77 17.80
C GLN A 129 -18.12 2.68 17.57
N ARG A 130 -17.67 2.91 16.32
CA ARG A 130 -16.47 3.70 16.00
C ARG A 130 -15.23 3.20 16.75
N LEU A 131 -15.09 1.88 16.86
CA LEU A 131 -13.93 1.31 17.52
C LEU A 131 -12.74 1.44 16.57
N ALA A 132 -11.69 2.09 17.06
CA ALA A 132 -10.42 2.12 16.38
C ALA A 132 -9.80 0.70 16.39
N PHE A 133 -9.18 0.32 15.29
CA PHE A 133 -8.36 -0.88 15.20
C PHE A 133 -7.04 -0.57 14.51
N GLU A 134 -6.03 -1.38 14.80
CA GLU A 134 -4.73 -1.39 14.13
C GLU A 134 -4.28 -2.85 14.01
N VAL A 135 -3.80 -3.23 12.83
CA VAL A 135 -3.19 -4.53 12.57
C VAL A 135 -1.70 -4.42 12.90
N CYS A 136 -1.33 -4.88 14.09
CA CYS A 136 0.05 -4.83 14.59
C CYS A 136 0.84 -6.09 14.19
N ALA A 137 1.35 -6.13 12.97
CA ALA A 137 2.38 -7.11 12.60
C ALA A 137 3.72 -6.74 13.28
N PRO A 138 4.45 -7.68 13.92
CA PRO A 138 5.82 -7.44 14.36
C PRO A 138 6.67 -6.86 13.23
N LEU A 139 7.40 -5.81 13.59
CA LEU A 139 8.15 -4.86 12.78
C LEU A 139 9.36 -5.47 12.03
N GLU A 140 9.19 -6.57 11.31
CA GLU A 140 10.24 -7.02 10.38
C GLU A 140 10.16 -6.17 9.10
N CYS A 141 10.92 -5.08 9.14
CA CYS A 141 11.28 -4.26 8.01
C CYS A 141 11.68 -5.12 6.80
N THR A 142 10.86 -5.14 5.76
CA THR A 142 11.20 -5.88 4.56
C THR A 142 12.23 -5.09 3.77
N LEU A 143 13.38 -5.72 3.51
CA LEU A 143 14.39 -5.14 2.64
C LEU A 143 13.85 -5.08 1.21
N VAL A 144 13.73 -3.87 0.68
CA VAL A 144 13.27 -3.66 -0.70
C VAL A 144 14.47 -3.38 -1.59
N ARG A 145 14.55 -4.09 -2.71
CA ARG A 145 15.49 -3.73 -3.78
C ARG A 145 14.92 -2.54 -4.53
N ARG A 146 15.70 -1.46 -4.57
CA ARG A 146 15.28 -0.21 -5.20
C ARG A 146 14.82 -0.38 -6.65
N SER A 147 15.50 -1.21 -7.43
CA SER A 147 15.14 -1.52 -8.83
C SER A 147 13.73 -2.08 -8.97
N ASP A 148 13.35 -3.01 -8.09
CA ASP A 148 12.08 -3.74 -8.19
C ASP A 148 10.90 -2.82 -7.80
N LEU A 149 11.16 -1.89 -6.89
CA LEU A 149 10.26 -0.81 -6.52
C LEU A 149 10.09 0.19 -7.68
N GLU A 150 11.18 0.61 -8.30
CA GLU A 150 11.18 1.57 -9.42
C GLU A 150 10.40 1.05 -10.63
N ASP A 151 10.57 -0.21 -11.01
CA ASP A 151 9.83 -0.82 -12.13
C ASP A 151 8.32 -0.84 -11.88
N SER A 152 7.93 -1.25 -10.67
CA SER A 152 6.52 -1.29 -10.25
C SER A 152 5.91 0.11 -10.20
N ILE A 153 6.66 1.10 -9.78
CA ILE A 153 6.21 2.50 -9.73
C ILE A 153 6.13 3.12 -11.13
N ALA A 154 7.09 2.84 -12.01
CA ALA A 154 7.06 3.37 -13.38
C ALA A 154 5.78 2.95 -14.12
N ARG A 155 5.34 1.71 -13.90
CA ARG A 155 4.04 1.22 -14.41
C ARG A 155 2.87 1.98 -13.81
N LEU A 156 2.84 2.17 -12.49
CA LEU A 156 1.79 2.90 -11.79
C LEU A 156 1.67 4.35 -12.29
N LEU A 157 2.78 5.08 -12.36
CA LEU A 157 2.83 6.47 -12.81
C LEU A 157 2.33 6.65 -14.24
N ARG A 158 2.75 5.77 -15.16
CA ARG A 158 2.30 5.81 -16.56
C ARG A 158 0.78 5.68 -16.65
N ILE A 159 0.21 4.72 -15.93
CA ILE A 159 -1.24 4.44 -15.97
C ILE A 159 -2.05 5.54 -15.28
N SER A 160 -1.51 6.14 -14.20
CA SER A 160 -2.15 7.27 -13.53
C SER A 160 -2.08 8.56 -14.36
N ALA A 161 -0.97 8.80 -15.07
CA ALA A 161 -0.79 10.02 -15.88
C ALA A 161 -1.80 10.13 -17.03
N ASP A 162 -2.23 9.00 -17.61
CA ASP A 162 -3.24 8.96 -18.68
C ASP A 162 -4.62 9.48 -18.23
N GLU A 163 -4.88 9.58 -16.92
CA GLU A 163 -6.17 9.99 -16.34
C GLU A 163 -6.11 11.29 -15.54
N ILE A 164 -4.92 11.80 -15.24
CA ILE A 164 -4.77 13.10 -14.59
C ILE A 164 -4.81 14.15 -15.69
N PRO A 165 -5.87 14.97 -15.81
CA PRO A 165 -5.91 15.99 -16.84
C PRO A 165 -4.70 16.90 -16.67
N ALA A 166 -3.95 17.13 -17.76
CA ALA A 166 -2.85 18.07 -17.77
C ALA A 166 -3.34 19.38 -17.15
N ALA A 167 -2.72 19.80 -16.05
CA ALA A 167 -3.05 21.07 -15.42
C ALA A 167 -2.99 22.14 -16.51
N LYS A 168 -4.12 22.83 -16.77
CA LYS A 168 -4.11 23.98 -17.67
C LYS A 168 -3.14 25.00 -17.06
N ALA A 169 -2.01 25.18 -17.74
CA ALA A 169 -1.05 26.23 -17.47
C ALA A 169 -1.68 27.61 -17.69
#